data_AF-A0AAV5GMQ6-F1
#
_entry.id   AF-A0AAV5GMQ6-F1
#
_cell.length_a   1.000
_cell.length_b   1.000
_cell.length_c   1.000
_cell.angle_alpha   90.00
_cell.angle_beta   90.00
_cell.angle_gamma   90.00
#
_symmetry.space_group_name_H-M   'P 1'
#
loop_
_entity.id
_entity.type
_entity.pdbx_description
1 polymer ?
#
loop_
_entity_poly.entity_id
_entity_poly.type
_entity_poly.pdbx_seq_one_letter_code
_entity_poly.pdbx_strand_id
1 'polypeptide(L)'
;MERMQLDVREDELFTSLSAVRDLVAKRTLRPLCLLSSSARSDFPASSPPFDSVVVGLAPTAFEYSKLNEAFRLLAGEEGEGTKGEVPLIVTHKARPFITALEEAAGCQAEIVGKPSKAFFQLALDSLASHDLSNDEIGMTGKYRPGDEDKLEHKPEWVGRDFAAAVDAMLAEAA
;
A
#
# COMPACT_ATOMS: atom_id res chain seq x y z
N MET A 1 12.30 -4.58 13.97
CA MET A 1 12.23 -3.49 14.97
C MET A 1 13.26 -3.65 16.09
N GLU A 2 13.78 -4.86 16.33
CA GLU A 2 14.79 -5.19 17.35
C GLU A 2 16.04 -4.30 17.40
N ARG A 3 16.60 -3.89 16.26
CA ARG A 3 17.76 -2.98 16.22
C ARG A 3 17.49 -1.63 16.87
N MET A 4 16.23 -1.20 16.89
CA MET A 4 15.78 0.03 17.54
C MET A 4 15.27 -0.22 18.97
N GLN A 5 15.31 -1.46 19.45
CA GLN A 5 14.82 -1.88 20.77
C GLN A 5 13.33 -1.56 20.99
N LEU A 6 12.54 -1.63 19.92
CA LEU A 6 11.09 -1.48 19.98
C LEU A 6 10.44 -2.87 20.02
N ASP A 7 9.55 -3.06 21.00
CA ASP A 7 8.69 -4.24 21.10
C ASP A 7 7.50 -4.06 20.15
N VAL A 8 7.64 -4.60 18.94
CA VAL A 8 6.64 -4.53 17.88
C VAL A 8 6.62 -5.88 17.18
N ARG A 9 5.44 -6.51 17.13
CA ARG A 9 5.20 -7.79 16.48
C ARG A 9 4.95 -7.59 14.99
N GLU A 10 5.18 -8.62 14.17
CA GLU A 10 4.96 -8.53 12.72
C GLU A 10 3.49 -8.31 12.37
N ASP A 11 2.56 -8.85 13.16
CA ASP A 11 1.11 -8.66 13.01
C ASP A 11 0.64 -7.25 13.37
N GLU A 12 1.47 -6.44 14.02
CA GLU A 12 1.20 -5.02 14.31
C GLU A 12 1.67 -4.09 13.17
N LEU A 13 2.36 -4.63 12.16
CA LEU A 13 2.91 -3.85 11.06
C LEU A 13 1.96 -3.82 9.86
N PHE A 14 1.37 -2.65 9.60
CA PHE A 14 0.58 -2.41 8.40
C PHE A 14 1.30 -1.45 7.41
N THR A 15 1.53 -1.91 6.18
CA THR A 15 2.26 -1.16 5.13
C THR A 15 1.47 -1.11 3.81
N SER A 16 1.88 -0.25 2.87
CA SER A 16 1.27 -0.26 1.53
C SER A 16 1.52 -1.57 0.78
N LEU A 17 2.62 -2.28 1.06
CA LEU A 17 2.88 -3.58 0.44
C LEU A 17 1.99 -4.68 1.04
N SER A 18 1.81 -4.69 2.37
CA SER A 18 0.88 -5.64 3.01
C SER A 18 -0.56 -5.39 2.55
N ALA A 19 -0.98 -4.12 2.42
CA ALA A 19 -2.29 -3.78 1.88
C ALA A 19 -2.50 -4.32 0.45
N VAL A 20 -1.49 -4.21 -0.43
CA VAL A 20 -1.56 -4.77 -1.79
C VAL A 20 -1.60 -6.29 -1.75
N ARG A 21 -0.78 -6.93 -0.90
CA ARG A 21 -0.77 -8.38 -0.70
C ARG A 21 -2.13 -8.89 -0.24
N ASP A 22 -2.72 -8.25 0.77
CA ASP A 22 -4.00 -8.66 1.35
C ASP A 22 -5.13 -8.48 0.34
N LEU A 23 -5.08 -7.43 -0.48
CA LEU A 23 -6.02 -7.23 -1.59
C LEU A 23 -5.90 -8.31 -2.66
N VAL A 24 -4.67 -8.67 -3.06
CA VAL A 24 -4.38 -9.76 -3.99
C VAL A 24 -4.92 -11.09 -3.45
N ALA A 25 -4.67 -11.40 -2.18
CA ALA A 25 -5.15 -12.61 -1.53
C ALA A 25 -6.69 -12.64 -1.42
N LYS A 26 -7.31 -11.53 -0.98
CA LYS A 26 -8.77 -11.39 -0.84
C LYS A 26 -9.50 -11.57 -2.18
N ARG A 27 -8.88 -11.16 -3.29
CA ARG A 27 -9.43 -11.31 -4.65
C ARG A 27 -8.95 -12.58 -5.36
N THR A 28 -8.16 -13.42 -4.70
CA THR A 28 -7.60 -14.68 -5.25
C THR A 28 -6.84 -14.46 -6.57
N LEU A 29 -6.09 -13.36 -6.66
CA LEU A 29 -5.37 -12.97 -7.87
C LEU A 29 -4.00 -13.68 -7.97
N ARG A 30 -3.55 -13.93 -9.21
CA ARG A 30 -2.21 -14.44 -9.57
C ARG A 30 -1.43 -13.36 -10.32
N PRO A 31 -0.77 -12.44 -9.60
CA PRO A 31 -0.16 -11.28 -10.23
C PRO A 31 1.19 -11.58 -10.88
N LEU A 32 1.47 -10.91 -11.99
CA LEU A 32 2.82 -10.57 -12.42
C LEU A 32 3.37 -9.46 -11.50
N CYS A 33 4.40 -9.78 -10.71
CA CYS A 33 4.94 -8.86 -9.71
C CYS A 33 6.17 -8.09 -10.20
N LEU A 34 6.03 -6.77 -10.36
CA LEU A 34 7.13 -5.83 -10.54
C LEU A 34 7.54 -5.29 -9.16
N LEU A 35 8.20 -6.15 -8.38
CA LEU A 35 8.61 -5.93 -7.00
C LEU A 35 10.13 -6.14 -6.83
N SER A 36 10.73 -5.55 -5.80
CA SER A 36 12.08 -5.94 -5.38
C SER A 36 12.04 -7.37 -4.83
N SER A 37 13.17 -8.08 -4.82
CA SER A 37 13.24 -9.45 -4.29
C SER A 37 12.75 -9.54 -2.84
N SER A 38 13.07 -8.52 -2.03
CA SER A 38 12.60 -8.41 -0.63
C SER A 38 11.10 -8.14 -0.51
N ALA A 39 10.51 -7.36 -1.41
CA ALA A 39 9.06 -7.15 -1.39
C ALA A 39 8.33 -8.37 -1.94
N ARG A 40 8.92 -9.13 -2.87
CA ARG A 40 8.30 -10.32 -3.47
C ARG A 40 8.11 -11.46 -2.48
N SER A 41 8.98 -11.60 -1.47
CA SER A 41 8.86 -12.64 -0.44
C SER A 41 7.61 -12.48 0.42
N ASP A 42 7.07 -11.27 0.51
CA ASP A 42 5.85 -10.99 1.29
C ASP A 42 4.59 -11.43 0.53
N PHE A 43 4.70 -11.75 -0.77
CA PHE A 43 3.58 -12.13 -1.61
C PHE A 43 3.54 -13.65 -1.82
N PRO A 44 2.34 -14.25 -1.94
CA PRO A 44 2.22 -15.66 -2.31
C PRO A 44 2.93 -15.93 -3.64
N ALA A 45 3.47 -17.14 -3.81
CA ALA A 45 4.05 -17.55 -5.08
C ALA A 45 2.98 -17.49 -6.18
N SER A 46 3.33 -16.90 -7.32
CA SER A 46 2.47 -16.78 -8.50
C SER A 46 3.23 -17.29 -9.72
N SER A 47 2.52 -17.95 -10.62
CA SER A 47 3.06 -18.45 -11.88
C SER A 47 2.05 -18.19 -13.00
N PRO A 48 2.50 -18.14 -14.27
CA PRO A 48 1.60 -18.03 -15.41
C PRO A 48 0.54 -19.16 -15.45
N PRO A 49 -0.62 -18.92 -16.06
CA PRO A 49 -1.04 -17.64 -16.64
C PRO A 49 -1.38 -16.62 -15.54
N PHE A 50 -0.88 -15.40 -15.70
CA PHE A 50 -1.17 -14.29 -14.79
C PHE A 50 -2.52 -13.67 -15.13
N ASP A 51 -3.17 -13.09 -14.12
CA ASP A 51 -4.49 -12.45 -14.24
C ASP A 51 -4.50 -10.98 -13.76
N SER A 52 -3.36 -10.48 -13.30
CA SER A 52 -3.21 -9.14 -12.73
C SER A 52 -1.75 -8.70 -12.76
N VAL A 53 -1.51 -7.40 -12.59
CA VAL A 53 -0.17 -6.83 -12.46
C VAL A 53 -0.06 -6.11 -11.12
N VAL A 54 1.03 -6.38 -10.38
CA VAL A 54 1.36 -5.67 -9.14
C VAL A 54 2.64 -4.85 -9.33
N VAL A 55 2.59 -3.55 -9.07
CA VAL A 55 3.75 -2.64 -9.19
C VAL A 55 4.11 -2.01 -7.85
N GLY A 56 5.30 -2.34 -7.36
CA GLY A 56 5.93 -1.69 -6.20
C GLY A 56 7.04 -0.73 -6.61
N LEU A 57 7.69 -0.09 -5.64
CA LEU A 57 8.96 0.59 -5.90
C LEU A 57 10.06 -0.46 -6.10
N ALA A 58 10.37 -0.77 -7.36
CA ALA A 58 11.36 -1.76 -7.71
C ALA A 58 12.26 -1.26 -8.85
N PRO A 59 13.21 -0.35 -8.57
CA PRO A 59 14.09 0.20 -9.61
C PRO A 59 14.81 -0.89 -10.42
N THR A 60 15.21 -1.97 -9.77
CA THR A 60 15.86 -3.13 -10.39
C THR A 60 14.91 -4.06 -11.15
N ALA A 61 13.59 -3.85 -11.08
CA ALA A 61 12.60 -4.62 -11.82
C ALA A 61 12.01 -3.84 -13.01
N PHE A 62 12.34 -2.56 -13.16
CA PHE A 62 11.88 -1.71 -14.25
C PHE A 62 12.76 -1.82 -15.49
N GLU A 63 12.89 -3.06 -15.96
CA GLU A 63 13.53 -3.38 -17.23
C GLU A 63 12.45 -3.45 -18.33
N TYR A 64 12.83 -3.10 -19.57
CA TYR A 64 11.90 -3.07 -20.70
C TYR A 64 11.16 -4.39 -20.90
N SER A 65 11.85 -5.53 -20.73
CA SER A 65 11.26 -6.87 -20.87
C SER A 65 10.08 -7.08 -19.93
N LYS A 66 10.25 -6.79 -18.62
CA LYS A 66 9.20 -6.94 -17.60
C LYS A 66 8.07 -5.94 -17.76
N LEU A 67 8.40 -4.70 -18.12
CA LEU A 67 7.39 -3.68 -18.40
C LEU A 67 6.55 -4.04 -19.62
N ASN A 68 7.18 -4.61 -20.66
CA ASN A 68 6.49 -5.07 -21.86
C ASN A 68 5.61 -6.29 -21.57
N GLU A 69 6.06 -7.23 -20.74
CA GLU A 69 5.24 -8.37 -20.27
C GLU A 69 4.01 -7.87 -19.51
N ALA A 70 4.18 -6.91 -18.59
CA ALA A 70 3.06 -6.27 -17.90
C ALA A 70 2.11 -5.54 -18.84
N PHE A 71 2.63 -4.79 -19.81
CA PHE A 71 1.82 -4.12 -20.82
C PHE A 71 0.96 -5.11 -21.61
N ARG A 72 1.55 -6.21 -22.13
CA ARG A 72 0.84 -7.20 -22.93
C ARG A 72 -0.27 -7.89 -22.15
N LEU A 73 0.02 -8.25 -20.89
CA LEU A 73 -0.98 -8.79 -19.98
C LEU A 73 -2.13 -7.79 -19.78
N LEU A 74 -1.84 -6.52 -19.49
CA LEU A 74 -2.87 -5.47 -19.31
C LEU A 74 -3.65 -5.15 -20.59
N ALA A 75 -3.00 -5.26 -21.74
CA ALA A 75 -3.61 -5.07 -23.05
C ALA A 75 -4.47 -6.26 -23.50
N GLY A 76 -4.51 -7.35 -22.73
CA GLY A 76 -5.22 -8.59 -23.06
C GLY A 76 -4.57 -9.37 -24.21
N GLU A 77 -3.29 -9.14 -24.50
CA GLU A 77 -2.52 -9.89 -25.51
C GLU A 77 -2.00 -11.22 -24.96
N GLU A 78 -1.79 -11.30 -23.64
CA GLU A 78 -1.30 -12.47 -22.91
C GLU A 78 -2.16 -12.68 -21.65
N GLY A 79 -2.16 -13.90 -21.10
CA GLY A 79 -2.93 -14.25 -19.90
C GLY A 79 -4.37 -14.70 -20.18
N GLU A 80 -5.21 -14.65 -19.14
CA GLU A 80 -6.61 -15.11 -19.18
C GLU A 80 -7.64 -13.97 -19.25
N GLY A 81 -7.22 -12.72 -19.05
CA GLY A 81 -8.11 -11.55 -19.04
C GLY A 81 -8.18 -10.83 -20.38
N THR A 82 -9.22 -10.01 -20.56
CA THR A 82 -9.33 -9.11 -21.73
C THR A 82 -8.85 -7.70 -21.40
N LYS A 83 -8.62 -6.89 -22.44
CA LYS A 83 -8.16 -5.50 -22.30
C LYS A 83 -9.10 -4.70 -21.39
N GLY A 84 -8.54 -4.10 -20.33
CA GLY A 84 -9.28 -3.28 -19.38
C GLY A 84 -9.93 -4.06 -18.23
N GLU A 85 -9.92 -5.40 -18.26
CA GLU A 85 -10.38 -6.23 -17.14
C GLU A 85 -9.22 -6.67 -16.23
N VAL A 86 -8.00 -6.74 -16.76
CA VAL A 86 -6.80 -7.12 -16.01
C VAL A 86 -6.44 -6.02 -15.00
N PRO A 87 -6.47 -6.30 -13.69
CA PRO A 87 -6.19 -5.28 -12.68
C PRO A 87 -4.71 -4.86 -12.67
N LEU A 88 -4.46 -3.55 -12.68
CA LEU A 88 -3.17 -2.95 -12.36
C LEU A 88 -3.19 -2.42 -10.92
N ILE A 89 -2.59 -3.14 -9.98
CA ILE A 89 -2.59 -2.81 -8.56
C ILE A 89 -1.22 -2.27 -8.16
N VAL A 90 -1.16 -1.08 -7.58
CA VAL A 90 0.12 -0.36 -7.45
C VAL A 90 0.30 0.31 -6.10
N THR A 91 1.55 0.43 -5.66
CA THR A 91 1.90 1.33 -4.55
C THR A 91 2.16 2.75 -5.07
N HIS A 92 1.91 3.77 -4.24
CA HIS A 92 2.08 5.19 -4.59
C HIS A 92 3.50 5.62 -5.03
N LYS A 93 4.52 4.76 -4.89
CA LYS A 93 5.94 5.14 -5.02
C LYS A 93 6.55 5.03 -6.42
N ALA A 94 5.88 4.37 -7.38
CA ALA A 94 6.43 4.09 -8.72
C ALA A 94 5.74 4.90 -9.85
N ARG A 95 5.33 6.14 -9.55
CA ARG A 95 4.44 6.96 -10.40
C ARG A 95 4.78 7.02 -11.90
N PRO A 96 6.03 7.24 -12.33
CA PRO A 96 6.34 7.32 -13.76
C PRO A 96 6.04 6.02 -14.52
N PHE A 97 6.37 4.86 -13.93
CA PHE A 97 6.16 3.55 -14.55
C PHE A 97 4.69 3.14 -14.53
N ILE A 98 3.98 3.49 -13.46
CA ILE A 98 2.52 3.31 -13.36
C ILE A 98 1.84 4.06 -14.51
N THR A 99 2.16 5.36 -14.67
CA THR A 99 1.58 6.17 -15.75
C THR A 99 1.94 5.65 -17.14
N ALA A 100 3.17 5.17 -17.35
CA ALA A 100 3.54 4.57 -18.63
C ALA A 100 2.68 3.34 -18.98
N LEU A 101 2.39 2.47 -18.00
CA LEU A 101 1.53 1.29 -18.20
C LEU A 101 0.06 1.67 -18.39
N GLU A 102 -0.44 2.63 -17.61
CA GLU A 102 -1.81 3.16 -17.74
C GLU A 102 -2.06 3.69 -19.16
N GLU A 103 -1.16 4.55 -19.65
CA GLU A 103 -1.25 5.15 -20.99
C GLU A 103 -1.09 4.09 -22.10
N ALA A 104 -0.10 3.20 -22.00
CA ALA A 104 0.15 2.20 -23.03
C ALA A 104 -0.99 1.18 -23.14
N ALA A 105 -1.49 0.68 -22.01
CA ALA A 105 -2.56 -0.32 -21.99
C ALA A 105 -3.97 0.27 -22.06
N GLY A 106 -4.13 1.58 -21.86
CA GLY A 106 -5.45 2.23 -21.78
C GLY A 106 -6.24 1.77 -20.55
N CYS A 107 -5.58 1.63 -19.41
CA CYS A 107 -6.18 1.20 -18.14
C CYS A 107 -5.94 2.23 -17.03
N GLN A 108 -6.54 2.03 -15.87
CA GLN A 108 -6.32 2.85 -14.67
C GLN A 108 -5.81 1.97 -13.53
N ALA A 109 -4.77 2.44 -12.84
CA ALA A 109 -4.20 1.73 -11.73
C ALA A 109 -5.04 1.89 -10.46
N GLU A 110 -5.26 0.79 -9.75
CA GLU A 110 -5.76 0.81 -8.38
C GLU A 110 -4.59 1.13 -7.44
N ILE A 111 -4.50 2.41 -7.04
CA ILE A 111 -3.45 2.89 -6.14
C ILE A 111 -3.79 2.53 -4.70
N VAL A 112 -2.98 1.62 -4.14
CA VAL A 112 -3.05 1.21 -2.74
C VAL A 112 -1.94 1.88 -1.95
N GLY A 113 -2.32 2.77 -1.03
CA GLY A 113 -1.40 3.51 -0.19
C GLY A 113 -1.96 4.85 0.26
N LYS A 114 -1.26 5.49 1.19
CA LYS A 114 -1.60 6.84 1.64
C LYS A 114 -1.56 7.84 0.47
N PRO A 115 -2.48 8.82 0.41
CA PRO A 115 -3.52 9.14 1.38
C PRO A 115 -4.90 8.51 1.08
N SER A 116 -4.98 7.39 0.33
CA SER A 116 -6.29 6.88 -0.09
C SER A 116 -7.13 6.35 1.09
N LYS A 117 -8.43 6.63 1.08
CA LYS A 117 -9.38 6.10 2.07
C LYS A 117 -9.33 4.56 2.14
N ALA A 118 -9.17 3.90 1.01
CA ALA A 118 -9.04 2.45 0.93
C ALA A 118 -7.85 1.91 1.74
N PHE A 119 -6.71 2.62 1.74
CA PHE A 119 -5.56 2.22 2.55
C PHE A 119 -5.86 2.28 4.05
N PHE A 120 -6.50 3.36 4.52
CA PHE A 120 -6.86 3.50 5.92
C PHE A 120 -7.95 2.51 6.34
N GLN A 121 -8.92 2.23 5.46
CA GLN A 121 -9.92 1.20 5.73
C GLN A 121 -9.27 -0.18 5.90
N LEU A 122 -8.32 -0.55 5.04
CA LEU A 122 -7.60 -1.82 5.20
C LEU A 122 -6.78 -1.88 6.50
N ALA A 123 -6.22 -0.74 6.95
CA ALA A 123 -5.54 -0.67 8.24
C ALA A 123 -6.52 -0.88 9.41
N LEU A 124 -7.70 -0.25 9.36
CA LEU A 124 -8.76 -0.43 10.36
C LEU A 124 -9.28 -1.87 10.37
N ASP A 125 -9.51 -2.48 9.20
CA ASP A 125 -9.94 -3.86 9.07
C ASP A 125 -8.92 -4.83 9.71
N SER A 126 -7.61 -4.51 9.64
CA SER A 126 -6.57 -5.30 10.30
C SER A 126 -6.60 -5.21 11.83
N LEU A 127 -7.10 -4.09 12.37
CA LEU A 127 -7.28 -3.85 13.80
C LEU A 127 -8.62 -4.38 14.33
N ALA A 128 -9.58 -4.72 13.47
CA ALA A 128 -10.93 -5.14 13.86
C ALA A 128 -10.97 -6.37 14.81
N SER A 129 -9.90 -7.17 14.83
CA SER A 129 -9.71 -8.27 15.78
C SER A 129 -9.56 -7.81 17.25
N HIS A 130 -9.35 -6.52 17.49
CA HIS A 130 -9.13 -5.92 18.81
C HIS A 130 -10.40 -5.31 19.42
N ASP A 131 -11.58 -5.46 18.79
CA ASP A 131 -12.87 -4.93 19.27
C ASP A 131 -12.86 -3.42 19.53
N LEU A 132 -12.10 -2.68 18.72
CA LEU A 132 -11.99 -1.21 18.77
C LEU A 132 -12.97 -0.56 17.79
N SER A 133 -13.65 0.49 18.22
CA SER A 133 -14.43 1.37 17.33
C SER A 133 -13.54 2.45 16.71
N ASN A 134 -14.00 3.04 15.60
CA ASN A 134 -13.20 4.04 14.87
C ASN A 134 -12.87 5.29 15.70
N ASP A 135 -13.71 5.63 16.67
CA ASP A 135 -13.52 6.73 17.63
C ASP A 135 -12.48 6.42 18.72
N GLU A 136 -12.06 5.16 18.85
CA GLU A 136 -10.99 4.75 19.77
C GLU A 136 -9.60 4.69 19.10
N ILE A 137 -9.53 5.05 17.80
CA ILE A 137 -8.31 4.90 16.99
C ILE A 137 -7.75 6.27 16.61
N GLY A 138 -6.59 6.60 17.18
CA GLY A 138 -5.79 7.77 16.81
C GLY A 138 -4.76 7.49 15.72
N MET A 139 -4.67 8.34 14.70
CA MET A 139 -3.57 8.31 13.73
C MET A 139 -2.53 9.38 14.04
N THR A 140 -1.27 8.97 14.21
CA THR A 140 -0.15 9.90 14.37
C THR A 140 0.67 10.03 13.08
N GLY A 141 1.34 11.17 12.93
CA GLY A 141 2.11 11.51 11.73
C GLY A 141 3.26 12.46 12.04
N LYS A 142 4.21 12.55 11.11
CA LYS A 142 5.31 13.51 11.19
C LYS A 142 4.92 14.80 10.48
N TYR A 143 5.05 15.91 11.19
CA TYR A 143 4.79 17.26 10.69
C TYR A 143 6.07 18.09 10.75
N ARG A 144 6.25 19.01 9.81
CA ARG A 144 7.08 20.19 9.99
C ARG A 144 6.19 21.34 10.45
N PRO A 145 6.73 22.35 11.17
CA PRO A 145 5.96 23.54 11.53
C PRO A 145 5.26 24.15 10.31
N GLY A 146 3.95 24.36 10.41
CA GLY A 146 3.09 24.87 9.33
C GLY A 146 2.60 23.82 8.33
N ASP A 147 2.90 22.52 8.51
CA ASP A 147 2.26 21.46 7.73
C ASP A 147 0.81 21.23 8.18
N GLU A 148 0.51 21.48 9.45
CA GLU A 148 -0.82 21.44 10.06
C GLU A 148 -1.83 22.38 9.39
N ASP A 149 -1.35 23.51 8.86
CA ASP A 149 -2.17 24.51 8.18
C ASP A 149 -2.47 24.16 6.72
N LYS A 150 -1.79 23.15 6.16
CA LYS A 150 -1.97 22.69 4.77
C LYS A 150 -2.99 21.58 4.65
N LEU A 151 -3.44 21.02 5.78
CA LEU A 151 -4.41 19.94 5.79
C LEU A 151 -5.83 20.48 5.68
N GLU A 152 -6.66 19.79 4.89
CA GLU A 152 -8.09 20.05 4.83
C GLU A 152 -8.75 19.85 6.20
N HIS A 153 -8.33 18.81 6.93
CA HIS A 153 -8.75 18.51 8.29
C HIS A 153 -7.57 18.75 9.23
N LYS A 154 -7.71 19.71 10.14
CA LYS A 154 -6.66 20.04 11.12
C LYS A 154 -6.46 18.86 12.10
N PRO A 155 -5.21 18.61 12.52
CA PRO A 155 -4.94 17.62 13.55
C PRO A 155 -5.58 18.03 14.88
N GLU A 156 -6.12 17.06 15.61
CA GLU A 156 -6.69 17.27 16.95
C GLU A 156 -5.63 17.70 17.96
N TRP A 157 -4.40 17.22 17.76
CA TRP A 157 -3.26 17.54 18.61
C TRP A 157 -1.96 17.64 17.79
N VAL A 158 -1.10 18.59 18.15
CA VAL A 158 0.25 18.76 17.60
C VAL A 158 1.22 18.99 18.74
N GLY A 159 2.33 18.27 18.72
CA GLY A 159 3.40 18.47 19.69
C GLY A 159 4.75 18.02 19.15
N ARG A 160 5.74 18.01 20.05
CA ARG A 160 7.15 17.93 19.69
C ARG A 160 7.59 16.56 19.16
N ASP A 161 7.01 15.48 19.69
CA ASP A 161 7.42 14.10 19.41
C ASP A 161 6.29 13.12 19.75
N PHE A 162 6.54 11.83 19.47
CA PHE A 162 5.59 10.76 19.73
C PHE A 162 5.37 10.52 21.24
N ALA A 163 6.38 10.73 22.09
CA ALA A 163 6.23 10.52 23.54
C ALA A 163 5.26 11.54 24.14
N ALA A 164 5.37 12.81 23.75
CA ALA A 164 4.44 13.86 24.15
C ALA A 164 3.00 13.58 23.68
N ALA A 165 2.82 12.90 22.54
CA ALA A 165 1.50 12.48 22.08
C ALA A 165 0.90 11.40 23.00
N VAL A 166 1.71 10.40 23.37
CA VAL A 166 1.29 9.33 24.29
C VAL A 166 0.94 9.89 25.67
N ASP A 167 1.77 10.79 26.21
CA ASP A 167 1.51 11.44 27.49
C ASP A 167 0.18 12.23 27.49
N ALA A 168 -0.12 12.94 26.39
CA ALA A 168 -1.38 13.66 26.23
C ALA A 168 -2.59 12.70 26.18
N MET A 169 -2.50 11.61 25.42
CA MET A 169 -3.58 10.61 25.31
C MET A 169 -3.86 9.93 26.66
N LEU A 170 -2.82 9.61 27.43
CA LEU A 170 -2.97 8.99 28.75
C LEU A 170 -3.56 9.96 29.78
N ALA A 171 -3.29 11.26 29.66
CA ALA A 171 -3.86 12.28 30.54
C ALA A 171 -5.36 12.51 30.31
N GLU A 172 -5.84 12.34 29.07
CA GLU A 172 -7.28 12.45 28.75
C GLU A 172 -8.08 11.22 29.17
N ALA A 173 -7.42 10.06 29.30
CA ALA A 173 -8.04 8.80 29.72
C ALA A 173 -8.14 8.63 31.25
N ALA A 174 -7.59 9.56 32.05
CA ALA A 174 -7.53 9.54 33.52
C ALA A 174 -8.61 10.41 34.17
#